data_AF-A0A929W6Z4-F1
#
_entry.id   AF-A0A929W6Z4-F1
#
_cell.length_a   1.000
_cell.length_b   1.000
_cell.length_c   1.000
_cell.angle_alpha   90.00
_cell.angle_beta   90.00
_cell.angle_gamma   90.00
#
_symmetry.space_group_name_H-M   'P 1'
#
loop_
_entity.id
_entity.type
_entity.pdbx_description
1 polymer ?
#
loop_
_entity_poly.entity_id
_entity_poly.type
_entity_poly.pdbx_seq_one_letter_code
_entity_poly.pdbx_strand_id
1 'polypeptide(L)'
;MEYNTQKAPVRMKAYGREVQLMVEHALTLSDRVERTAYAARIVETMRIVSRQPADSREVNEKLWYHLAQLTDYALDIDWPVEVDRAPAAAQAERLTYPTHRLRFRHYGHLLQTWMNRIADEPDAEVRARQLCDLAARMQLNLAEMRGGATEIERLAKDIDFCTEGRIPSAEVVRALQPS
;
A
#
# COMPACT_ATOMS: atom_id res chain seq x y z
N MET A 1 15.10 -20.18 -27.47
CA MET A 1 13.95 -19.34 -27.06
C MET A 1 14.48 -18.31 -26.08
N GLU A 2 14.33 -17.02 -26.37
CA GLU A 2 14.70 -15.97 -25.41
C GLU A 2 13.60 -15.80 -24.38
N TYR A 3 13.95 -15.85 -23.10
CA TYR A 3 13.00 -15.69 -21.99
C TYR A 3 12.84 -14.22 -21.61
N ASN A 4 11.65 -13.83 -21.17
CA ASN A 4 11.34 -12.44 -20.76
C ASN A 4 12.22 -11.92 -19.62
N THR A 5 12.82 -12.80 -18.82
CA THR A 5 13.77 -12.46 -17.73
C THR A 5 15.14 -12.01 -18.23
N GLN A 6 15.48 -12.30 -19.49
CA GLN A 6 16.75 -11.92 -20.12
C GLN A 6 16.65 -10.63 -20.92
N LYS A 7 15.43 -10.13 -21.16
CA LYS A 7 15.18 -8.92 -21.95
C LYS A 7 15.18 -7.67 -21.07
N ALA A 8 15.42 -6.51 -21.68
CA ALA A 8 15.34 -5.21 -21.00
C ALA A 8 14.01 -5.05 -20.26
N PRO A 9 13.98 -4.39 -19.08
CA PRO A 9 12.75 -4.19 -18.32
C PRO A 9 11.73 -3.37 -19.12
N VAL A 10 10.45 -3.72 -19.00
CA VAL A 10 9.37 -2.97 -19.66
C VAL A 10 9.16 -1.64 -18.94
N ARG A 11 9.37 -0.53 -19.66
CA ARG A 11 9.27 0.84 -19.10
C ARG A 11 7.86 1.16 -18.60
N MET A 12 6.83 0.87 -19.42
CA MET A 12 5.42 1.00 -19.03
C MET A 12 4.70 -0.33 -19.14
N LYS A 13 4.53 -1.01 -17.99
CA LYS A 13 3.85 -2.32 -17.92
C LYS A 13 2.40 -2.28 -18.42
N ALA A 14 1.75 -1.11 -18.39
CA ALA A 14 0.38 -0.93 -18.84
C ALA A 14 0.16 -1.26 -20.33
N TYR A 15 1.19 -1.09 -21.17
CA TYR A 15 1.10 -1.28 -22.62
C TYR A 15 1.72 -2.60 -23.11
N GLY A 16 2.46 -3.29 -22.25
CA GLY A 16 3.13 -4.54 -22.60
C GLY A 16 4.39 -4.37 -23.44
N ARG A 17 4.97 -5.50 -23.86
CA ARG A 17 6.26 -5.54 -24.57
C ARG A 17 6.15 -5.16 -26.04
N GLU A 18 5.06 -5.52 -26.71
CA GLU A 18 4.88 -5.28 -28.15
C GLU A 18 4.89 -3.78 -28.47
N VAL A 19 4.20 -2.97 -27.67
CA VAL A 19 4.21 -1.51 -27.82
C VAL A 19 5.63 -0.96 -27.65
N GLN A 20 6.43 -1.51 -26.74
CA GLN A 20 7.82 -1.09 -26.57
C GLN A 20 8.67 -1.44 -27.80
N LEU A 21 8.48 -2.63 -28.41
CA LEU A 21 9.19 -3.00 -29.64
C LEU A 21 8.81 -2.09 -30.81
N MET A 22 7.53 -1.72 -30.93
CA MET A 22 7.09 -0.74 -31.93
C MET A 22 7.75 0.61 -31.71
N VAL A 23 7.82 1.08 -30.45
CA VAL A 23 8.49 2.34 -30.12
C VAL A 23 10.00 2.30 -30.45
N GLU A 24 10.67 1.20 -30.10
CA GLU A 24 12.10 0.99 -30.44
C GLU A 24 12.30 1.02 -31.96
N HIS A 25 11.39 0.42 -32.73
CA HIS A 25 11.44 0.48 -34.19
C HIS A 25 11.17 1.90 -34.72
N ALA A 26 10.23 2.64 -34.15
CA ALA A 26 9.92 4.02 -34.56
C ALA A 26 11.14 4.95 -34.49
N LEU A 27 12.05 4.72 -33.53
CA LEU A 27 13.30 5.47 -33.39
C LEU A 27 14.32 5.16 -34.49
N THR A 28 14.22 4.00 -35.15
CA THR A 28 15.11 3.61 -36.26
C THR A 28 14.68 4.17 -37.62
N LEU A 29 13.45 4.70 -37.74
CA LEU A 29 12.93 5.26 -38.98
C LEU A 29 13.61 6.61 -39.30
N SER A 30 14.04 6.77 -40.55
CA SER A 30 14.74 7.97 -41.01
C SER A 30 13.78 9.04 -41.55
N ASP A 31 12.74 8.63 -42.28
CA ASP A 31 11.76 9.57 -42.83
C ASP A 31 10.81 10.10 -41.74
N ARG A 32 10.58 11.41 -41.74
CA ARG A 32 9.69 12.09 -40.78
C ARG A 32 8.23 11.77 -41.06
N VAL A 33 7.83 11.67 -42.32
CA VAL A 33 6.43 11.40 -42.68
C VAL A 33 6.05 9.97 -42.29
N GLU A 34 6.89 9.00 -42.63
CA GLU A 34 6.72 7.60 -42.24
C GLU A 34 6.69 7.44 -40.71
N ARG A 35 7.60 8.12 -40.00
CA ARG A 35 7.66 8.09 -38.53
C ARG A 35 6.40 8.65 -37.87
N THR A 36 5.85 9.76 -38.38
CA THR A 36 4.59 10.33 -37.89
C THR A 36 3.41 9.38 -38.12
N ALA A 37 3.32 8.77 -39.31
CA ALA A 37 2.30 7.77 -39.59
C ALA A 37 2.43 6.53 -38.69
N TYR A 38 3.65 6.08 -38.43
CA TYR A 38 3.92 4.96 -37.54
C TYR A 38 3.61 5.28 -36.07
N ALA A 39 3.93 6.49 -35.60
CA ALA A 39 3.56 6.97 -34.27
C ALA A 39 2.04 6.96 -34.05
N ALA A 40 1.25 7.39 -35.03
CA ALA A 40 -0.22 7.32 -34.95
C ALA A 40 -0.73 5.87 -34.80
N ARG A 41 -0.10 4.91 -35.48
CA ARG A 41 -0.43 3.47 -35.32
C ARG A 41 -0.06 2.92 -33.95
N ILE A 42 1.04 3.39 -33.36
CA ILE A 42 1.43 3.03 -31.99
C ILE A 42 0.36 3.51 -31.01
N VAL A 43 -0.09 4.75 -31.13
CA VAL A 43 -1.15 5.33 -30.27
C VAL A 43 -2.45 4.54 -30.38
N GLU A 44 -2.85 4.12 -31.59
CA GLU A 44 -4.01 3.24 -31.78
C GLU A 44 -3.84 1.91 -31.04
N THR A 45 -2.66 1.30 -31.15
CA THR A 45 -2.35 0.04 -30.46
C THR A 45 -2.38 0.22 -28.94
N MET A 46 -1.80 1.30 -28.43
CA MET A 46 -1.85 1.67 -27.02
C MET A 46 -3.29 1.86 -26.52
N ARG A 47 -4.17 2.43 -27.36
CA ARG A 47 -5.59 2.60 -27.04
C ARG A 47 -6.27 1.25 -26.83
N ILE A 48 -6.10 0.31 -27.76
CA ILE A 48 -6.66 -1.05 -27.67
C ILE A 48 -6.20 -1.75 -26.38
N VAL A 49 -4.91 -1.64 -26.06
CA VAL A 49 -4.34 -2.29 -24.86
C VAL A 49 -4.86 -1.63 -23.57
N SER A 50 -5.04 -0.32 -23.56
CA SER A 50 -5.48 0.42 -22.36
C SER A 50 -6.92 0.12 -21.92
N ARG A 51 -7.77 -0.44 -22.80
CA ARG A 51 -9.20 -0.73 -22.56
C ARG A 51 -10.02 0.46 -22.03
N GLN A 52 -9.51 1.69 -22.17
CA GLN A 52 -10.21 2.90 -21.74
C GLN A 52 -11.20 3.35 -22.83
N PRO A 53 -12.40 3.84 -22.45
CA PRO A 53 -13.35 4.37 -23.42
C PRO A 53 -12.73 5.57 -24.16
N ALA A 54 -12.85 5.55 -25.49
CA ALA A 54 -12.18 6.48 -26.40
C ALA A 54 -12.76 7.91 -26.40
N ASP A 55 -13.86 8.15 -25.68
CA ASP A 55 -14.70 9.34 -25.85
C ASP A 55 -14.17 10.63 -25.21
N SER A 56 -12.97 10.61 -24.61
CA SER A 56 -12.38 11.83 -24.07
C SER A 56 -11.11 12.23 -24.83
N ARG A 57 -11.11 13.47 -25.30
CA ARG A 57 -9.92 14.18 -25.79
C ARG A 57 -8.74 14.01 -24.83
N GLU A 58 -9.01 14.03 -23.53
CA GLU A 58 -8.02 13.80 -22.47
C GLU A 58 -7.32 12.44 -22.55
N VAL A 59 -8.04 11.35 -22.90
CA VAL A 59 -7.41 10.02 -23.07
C VAL A 59 -6.49 10.03 -24.28
N ASN A 60 -6.88 10.69 -25.37
CA ASN A 60 -6.01 10.82 -26.55
C ASN A 60 -4.74 11.60 -26.22
N GLU A 61 -4.87 12.75 -25.55
CA GLU A 61 -3.74 13.58 -25.10
C GLU A 61 -2.80 12.80 -24.18
N LYS A 62 -3.34 12.03 -23.22
CA LYS A 62 -2.55 11.16 -22.33
C LYS A 62 -1.78 10.08 -23.09
N LEU A 63 -2.35 9.49 -24.14
CA LEU A 63 -1.66 8.47 -24.94
C LEU A 63 -0.46 9.06 -25.69
N TRP A 64 -0.59 10.25 -26.28
CA TRP A 64 0.52 10.95 -26.92
C TRP A 64 1.61 11.33 -25.90
N TYR A 65 1.20 11.78 -24.72
CA TYR A 65 2.12 12.05 -23.62
C TYR A 65 2.89 10.78 -23.18
N HIS A 66 2.21 9.65 -23.06
CA HIS A 66 2.86 8.36 -22.76
C HIS A 66 3.81 7.91 -23.87
N LEU A 67 3.48 8.15 -25.15
CA LEU A 67 4.39 7.85 -26.26
C LEU A 67 5.67 8.69 -26.18
N ALA A 68 5.55 9.98 -25.88
CA ALA A 68 6.70 10.86 -25.69
C ALA A 68 7.57 10.42 -24.50
N GLN A 69 6.94 10.05 -23.38
CA GLN A 69 7.63 9.52 -22.21
C GLN A 69 8.36 8.19 -22.50
N LEU A 70 7.75 7.30 -23.30
CA LEU A 70 8.37 6.02 -23.69
C LEU A 70 9.63 6.21 -24.53
N THR A 71 9.71 7.30 -25.29
CA THR A 71 10.83 7.64 -26.19
C THR A 71 11.84 8.60 -25.59
N ASP A 72 11.73 8.93 -24.30
CA ASP A 72 12.53 9.97 -23.66
C ASP A 72 12.51 11.29 -24.43
N TYR A 73 11.38 11.60 -25.09
CA TYR A 73 11.17 12.80 -25.93
C TYR A 73 12.12 12.88 -27.15
N ALA A 74 12.67 11.75 -27.62
CA ALA A 74 13.60 11.71 -28.75
C ALA A 74 12.92 11.62 -30.14
N LEU A 75 11.60 11.46 -30.21
CA LEU A 75 10.87 11.39 -31.47
C LEU A 75 10.69 12.79 -32.10
N ASP A 76 11.25 12.97 -33.30
CA ASP A 76 10.97 14.11 -34.18
C ASP A 76 9.74 13.80 -35.06
N ILE A 77 8.56 14.19 -34.57
CA ILE A 77 7.27 14.06 -35.26
C ILE A 77 6.43 15.33 -35.10
N ASP A 78 5.41 15.49 -35.95
CA ASP A 78 4.42 16.55 -35.80
C ASP A 78 3.41 16.14 -34.72
N TRP A 79 3.64 16.63 -33.50
CA TRP A 79 2.80 16.31 -32.36
C TRP A 79 1.45 17.02 -32.47
N PRO A 80 0.31 16.30 -32.35
CA PRO A 80 -1.01 16.90 -32.35
C PRO A 80 -1.37 17.61 -31.03
N VAL A 81 -0.49 17.51 -30.02
CA VAL A 81 -0.67 18.02 -28.65
C VAL A 81 0.63 18.68 -28.21
N GLU A 82 0.55 19.74 -27.41
CA GLU A 82 1.73 20.34 -26.76
C GLU A 82 2.28 19.34 -25.74
N VAL A 83 3.43 18.74 -26.06
CA VAL A 83 4.11 17.79 -25.18
C VAL A 83 5.25 18.51 -24.48
N ASP A 84 4.99 18.99 -23.27
CA ASP A 84 6.06 19.46 -22.40
C ASP A 84 6.77 18.28 -21.73
N ARG A 85 8.09 18.43 -21.58
CA ARG A 85 8.89 17.49 -20.78
C ARG A 85 8.46 17.66 -19.32
N ALA A 86 7.67 16.73 -18.79
CA ALA A 86 7.34 16.82 -17.38
C ALA A 86 8.62 16.72 -16.56
N PRO A 87 8.68 17.47 -15.44
CA PRO A 87 9.73 17.25 -14.47
C PRO A 87 9.73 15.77 -14.08
N ALA A 88 10.93 15.17 -13.99
CA ALA A 88 11.07 13.79 -13.54
C ALA A 88 10.21 13.63 -12.27
N ALA A 89 9.20 12.74 -12.34
CA ALA A 89 8.24 12.58 -11.27
C ALA A 89 9.00 12.47 -9.96
N ALA A 90 8.81 13.46 -9.07
CA ALA A 90 9.49 13.49 -7.79
C ALA A 90 9.24 12.13 -7.13
N GLN A 91 10.31 11.36 -6.94
CA GLN A 91 10.19 10.03 -6.39
C GLN A 91 9.53 10.18 -5.03
N ALA A 92 8.31 9.64 -4.89
CA ALA A 92 7.56 9.75 -3.66
C ALA A 92 8.44 9.29 -2.50
N GLU A 93 8.58 10.14 -1.48
CA GLU A 93 9.40 9.83 -0.33
C GLU A 93 8.89 8.54 0.30
N ARG A 94 9.80 7.58 0.55
CA ARG A 94 9.41 6.30 1.13
C ARG A 94 8.95 6.57 2.57
N LEU A 95 7.66 6.42 2.82
CA LEU A 95 7.13 6.45 4.17
C LEU A 95 7.81 5.34 4.98
N THR A 96 8.41 5.72 6.10
CA THR A 96 8.97 4.73 7.04
C THR A 96 7.80 4.01 7.70
N TYR A 97 7.71 2.69 7.52
CA TYR A 97 6.68 1.90 8.17
C TYR A 97 6.97 1.84 9.69
N PRO A 98 6.01 2.22 10.55
CA PRO A 98 6.22 2.19 11.99
C PRO A 98 6.42 0.75 12.45
N THR A 99 7.63 0.42 12.88
CA THR A 99 7.98 -0.92 13.35
C THR A 99 7.81 -0.98 14.86
N HIS A 100 6.59 -1.26 15.33
CA HIS A 100 6.35 -1.48 16.76
C HIS A 100 6.77 -2.89 17.16
N ARG A 101 7.65 -3.03 18.16
CA ARG A 101 7.95 -4.33 18.78
C ARG A 101 6.78 -4.73 19.68
N LEU A 102 5.98 -5.69 19.24
CA LEU A 102 4.82 -6.19 19.97
C LEU A 102 5.23 -7.34 20.90
N ARG A 103 4.89 -7.26 22.19
CA ARG A 103 5.01 -8.40 23.12
C ARG A 103 4.08 -9.53 22.74
N PHE A 104 2.80 -9.19 22.50
CA PHE A 104 1.79 -10.12 22.00
C PHE A 104 1.27 -9.69 20.64
N ARG A 105 1.55 -10.52 19.62
CA ARG A 105 1.10 -10.26 18.23
C ARG A 105 -0.42 -10.27 18.09
N HIS A 106 -1.10 -11.05 18.92
CA HIS A 106 -2.56 -11.24 18.88
C HIS A 106 -3.36 -10.14 19.58
N TYR A 107 -2.72 -9.26 20.34
CA TYR A 107 -3.38 -8.07 20.90
C TYR A 107 -3.04 -6.78 20.12
N GLY A 108 -1.99 -6.80 19.29
CA GLY A 108 -1.56 -5.64 18.53
C GLY A 108 -0.95 -4.53 19.40
N HIS A 109 -0.58 -3.41 18.74
CA HIS A 109 0.09 -2.29 19.41
C HIS A 109 -0.86 -1.51 20.32
N LEU A 110 -2.10 -1.30 19.86
CA LEU A 110 -3.07 -0.44 20.54
C LEU A 110 -3.43 -0.97 21.94
N LEU A 111 -3.65 -2.28 22.08
CA LEU A 111 -3.94 -2.87 23.38
C LEU A 111 -2.75 -2.78 24.34
N GLN A 112 -1.51 -2.93 23.84
CA GLN A 112 -0.31 -2.74 24.67
C GLN A 112 -0.16 -1.28 25.14
N THR A 113 -0.40 -0.32 24.25
CA THR A 113 -0.39 1.10 24.62
C THR A 113 -1.50 1.43 25.62
N TRP A 114 -2.68 0.82 25.46
CA TRP A 114 -3.80 1.00 26.38
C TRP A 114 -3.50 0.40 27.76
N MET A 115 -2.92 -0.81 27.83
CA MET A 115 -2.46 -1.41 29.09
C MET A 115 -1.48 -0.50 29.85
N ASN A 116 -0.51 0.08 29.13
CA ASN A 116 0.44 1.02 29.74
C ASN A 116 -0.26 2.28 30.27
N ARG A 117 -1.23 2.83 29.54
CA ARG A 117 -2.00 3.98 30.00
C ARG A 117 -2.82 3.66 31.26
N ILE A 118 -3.45 2.49 31.33
CA ILE A 118 -4.20 2.04 32.51
C ILE A 118 -3.26 1.90 33.71
N ALA A 119 -2.02 1.43 33.50
CA ALA A 119 -1.02 1.31 34.55
C ALA A 119 -0.59 2.67 35.13
N ASP A 120 -0.70 3.74 34.36
CA ASP A 120 -0.35 5.11 34.78
C ASP A 120 -1.56 5.88 35.36
N GLU A 121 -2.78 5.31 35.35
CA GLU A 121 -4.01 5.94 35.85
C GLU A 121 -4.03 5.94 37.39
N PRO A 122 -4.08 7.09 38.08
CA PRO A 122 -4.04 7.16 39.55
C PRO A 122 -5.37 6.78 40.22
N ASP A 123 -6.50 7.01 39.57
CA ASP A 123 -7.83 6.76 40.13
C ASP A 123 -8.20 5.27 40.06
N ALA A 124 -8.49 4.67 41.22
CA ALA A 124 -8.79 3.24 41.34
C ALA A 124 -10.14 2.83 40.72
N GLU A 125 -11.17 3.67 40.78
CA GLU A 125 -12.47 3.36 40.18
C GLU A 125 -12.39 3.44 38.65
N VAL A 126 -11.71 4.47 38.14
CA VAL A 126 -11.48 4.63 36.70
C VAL A 126 -10.61 3.49 36.18
N ARG A 127 -9.56 3.11 36.90
CA ARG A 127 -8.69 1.99 36.53
C ARG A 127 -9.46 0.67 36.47
N ALA A 128 -10.29 0.38 37.47
CA ALA A 128 -11.11 -0.84 37.49
C ALA A 128 -12.06 -0.90 36.28
N ARG A 129 -12.71 0.22 35.95
CA ARG A 129 -13.59 0.30 34.78
C ARG A 129 -12.82 0.10 33.46
N GLN A 130 -11.68 0.77 33.30
CA GLN A 130 -10.83 0.61 32.11
C GLN A 130 -10.29 -0.82 31.98
N LEU A 131 -9.99 -1.50 33.10
CA LEU A 131 -9.60 -2.91 33.10
C LEU A 131 -10.72 -3.82 32.61
N CYS A 132 -11.98 -3.56 32.98
CA CYS A 132 -13.14 -4.27 32.45
C CYS A 132 -13.27 -4.09 30.93
N ASP A 133 -13.17 -2.84 30.45
CA ASP A 133 -13.26 -2.53 29.02
C ASP A 133 -12.12 -3.17 28.23
N LEU A 134 -10.90 -3.13 28.77
CA LEU A 134 -9.72 -3.78 28.21
C LEU A 134 -9.91 -5.29 28.13
N ALA A 135 -10.35 -5.93 29.21
CA ALA A 135 -10.55 -7.37 29.27
C ALA A 135 -11.60 -7.83 28.26
N ALA A 136 -12.72 -7.11 28.13
CA ALA A 136 -13.74 -7.38 27.12
C ALA A 136 -13.16 -7.31 25.69
N ARG A 137 -12.31 -6.30 25.42
CA ARG A 137 -11.65 -6.16 24.11
C ARG A 137 -10.61 -7.25 23.84
N MET A 138 -9.87 -7.68 24.87
CA MET A 138 -8.91 -8.78 24.79
C MET A 138 -9.61 -10.13 24.55
N GLN A 139 -10.76 -10.37 25.19
CA GLN A 139 -11.59 -11.56 24.95
C GLN A 139 -12.05 -11.63 23.50
N LEU A 140 -12.51 -10.50 22.93
CA LEU A 140 -12.92 -10.45 21.53
C LEU A 140 -11.77 -10.79 20.58
N ASN A 141 -10.59 -10.19 20.77
CA ASN A 141 -9.40 -10.49 19.95
C ASN A 141 -9.02 -11.98 20.03
N LEU A 142 -9.07 -12.57 21.22
CA LEU A 142 -8.74 -13.99 21.40
C LEU A 142 -9.81 -14.90 20.79
N ALA A 143 -11.09 -14.53 20.87
CA ALA A 143 -12.18 -15.28 20.25
C ALA A 143 -12.03 -15.32 18.72
N GLU A 144 -11.72 -14.17 18.10
CA GLU A 144 -11.45 -14.06 16.65
C GLU A 144 -10.27 -14.93 16.21
N MET A 145 -9.23 -15.04 17.05
CA MET A 145 -8.01 -15.78 16.72
C MET A 145 -8.08 -17.29 17.02
N ARG A 146 -8.70 -17.70 18.13
CA ARG A 146 -8.56 -19.07 18.68
C ARG A 146 -9.85 -19.88 18.70
N GLY A 147 -11.02 -19.26 18.60
CA GLY A 147 -12.32 -19.95 18.70
C GLY A 147 -12.49 -20.66 20.05
N GLY A 148 -12.93 -19.93 21.09
CA GLY A 148 -13.22 -20.52 22.40
C GLY A 148 -13.42 -19.49 23.50
N ALA A 149 -14.00 -19.91 24.63
CA ALA A 149 -14.14 -19.07 25.82
C ALA A 149 -12.76 -18.79 26.42
N THR A 150 -12.48 -17.53 26.73
CA THR A 150 -11.22 -17.12 27.34
C THR A 150 -11.35 -17.08 28.85
N GLU A 151 -10.45 -17.75 29.56
CA GLU A 151 -10.37 -17.72 31.02
C GLU A 151 -9.87 -16.35 31.53
N ILE A 152 -10.55 -15.80 32.53
CA ILE A 152 -10.20 -14.51 33.15
C ILE A 152 -8.78 -14.55 33.75
N GLU A 153 -8.36 -15.67 34.33
CA GLU A 153 -7.02 -15.84 34.89
C GLU A 153 -5.90 -15.68 33.85
N ARG A 154 -6.17 -16.10 32.62
CA ARG A 154 -5.20 -15.97 31.52
C ARG A 154 -5.03 -14.51 31.12
N LEU A 155 -6.14 -13.79 30.98
CA LEU A 155 -6.12 -12.36 30.69
C LEU A 155 -5.37 -11.58 31.76
N ALA A 156 -5.60 -11.92 33.03
CA ALA A 156 -4.89 -11.33 34.16
C ALA A 156 -3.38 -11.56 34.09
N LYS A 157 -2.92 -12.78 33.74
CA LYS A 157 -1.50 -13.08 33.52
C LYS A 157 -0.91 -12.33 32.33
N ASP A 158 -1.68 -12.21 31.24
CA ASP A 158 -1.23 -11.51 30.04
C ASP A 158 -1.09 -9.98 30.29
N ILE A 159 -1.98 -9.39 31.09
CA ILE A 159 -1.90 -7.97 31.52
C ILE A 159 -0.71 -7.75 32.46
N ASP A 160 -0.50 -8.63 33.44
CA ASP A 160 0.63 -8.59 34.38
C ASP A 160 1.97 -8.64 33.62
N PHE A 161 2.11 -9.58 32.69
CA PHE A 161 3.30 -9.73 31.84
C PHE A 161 3.53 -8.52 30.91
N CYS A 162 2.48 -7.93 30.36
CA CYS A 162 2.58 -6.73 29.51
C CYS A 162 2.97 -5.48 30.29
N THR A 163 2.47 -5.33 31.51
CA THR A 163 2.67 -4.15 32.35
C THR A 163 3.92 -4.23 33.22
N GLU A 164 4.65 -5.35 33.17
CA GLU A 164 5.83 -5.65 34.00
C GLU A 164 5.51 -5.60 35.49
N GLY A 165 4.33 -6.10 35.89
CA GLY A 165 3.91 -6.14 37.29
C GLY A 165 3.37 -4.82 37.84
N ARG A 166 3.21 -3.78 37.01
CA ARG A 166 2.53 -2.53 37.43
C ARG A 166 1.05 -2.75 37.73
N ILE A 167 0.41 -3.72 37.08
CA ILE A 167 -0.94 -4.18 37.39
C ILE A 167 -0.86 -5.66 37.75
N PRO A 168 -0.91 -6.04 39.03
CA PRO A 168 -0.81 -7.43 39.43
C PRO A 168 -2.06 -8.21 38.99
N SER A 169 -1.86 -9.45 38.57
CA SER A 169 -2.95 -10.35 38.16
C SER A 169 -4.09 -10.46 39.19
N ALA A 170 -3.79 -10.37 40.49
CA ALA A 170 -4.79 -10.38 41.56
C ALA A 170 -5.73 -9.15 41.55
N GLU A 171 -5.22 -7.97 41.18
CA GLU A 171 -6.02 -6.75 41.03
C GLU A 171 -6.98 -6.87 39.84
N VAL A 172 -6.47 -7.43 38.73
CA VAL A 172 -7.28 -7.68 37.53
C VAL A 172 -8.40 -8.68 37.80
N VAL A 173 -8.12 -9.79 38.48
CA VAL A 173 -9.14 -10.78 38.82
C VAL A 173 -10.21 -10.18 39.74
N ARG A 174 -9.81 -9.36 40.72
CA ARG A 174 -10.75 -8.65 41.60
C ARG A 174 -11.62 -7.64 40.85
N ALA A 175 -11.05 -6.91 39.89
CA ALA A 175 -11.79 -5.95 39.08
C ALA A 175 -12.81 -6.63 38.13
N LEU A 176 -12.51 -7.86 37.68
CA LEU A 176 -13.33 -8.60 36.72
C LEU A 176 -14.35 -9.56 37.36
N GLN A 177 -14.25 -9.83 38.66
CA GLN A 177 -15.26 -10.58 39.40
C GLN A 177 -16.33 -9.63 39.96
N PRO A 178 -17.61 -9.75 39.56
CA PRO A 178 -18.66 -8.94 40.16
C PRO A 178 -18.84 -9.31 41.63
N SER A 179 -19.10 -8.30 42.46
CA SER A 179 -19.65 -8.47 43.81
C SER A 179 -21.08 -9.00 43.74
#